data_AF-A0A061A939-F1
#
_entry.id   AF-A0A061A939-F1
#
_cell.length_a   1.000
_cell.length_b   1.000
_cell.length_c   1.000
_cell.angle_alpha   90.00
_cell.angle_beta   90.00
_cell.angle_gamma   90.00
#
_symmetry.space_group_name_H-M   'P 1'
#
loop_
_entity.id
_entity.type
_entity.pdbx_description
1 polymer ?
#
loop_
_entity_poly.entity_id
_entity_poly.type
_entity_poly.pdbx_seq_one_letter_code
_entity_poly.pdbx_strand_id
1 'polypeptide(L)'
;SESPSSRSTIFVRLHTNNEDRLAYQPGDHLGIFPGNHEDLITALIEKLEDGPPVNQIVKVEFLEERNTALGVISNWLEEPRFPPCTIYQAFQYFLDITTPPSPVLLQQFASLATNDKQRKKLETLSKVMNGSNHIVCMFHHMYRCRILI
;
A
#
# COMPACT_ATOMS: atom_id res chain seq x y z
N SER A 1 30.65 -34.21 -11.35
CA SER A 1 29.23 -34.10 -10.95
C SER A 1 28.92 -32.64 -10.75
N GLU A 2 28.05 -32.04 -11.57
CA GLU A 2 27.59 -30.66 -11.33
C GLU A 2 26.77 -30.61 -10.05
N SER A 3 27.13 -29.71 -9.14
CA SER A 3 26.32 -29.41 -7.95
C SER A 3 25.04 -28.70 -8.40
N PRO A 4 23.84 -29.10 -7.93
CA PRO A 4 22.61 -28.43 -8.30
C PRO A 4 22.67 -26.94 -7.90
N SER A 5 22.27 -26.08 -8.83
CA SER A 5 22.16 -24.64 -8.59
C SER A 5 21.17 -24.37 -7.46
N SER A 6 21.54 -23.53 -6.50
CA SER A 6 20.63 -23.06 -5.43
C SER A 6 19.60 -22.04 -5.92
N ARG A 7 19.77 -21.52 -7.14
CA ARG A 7 18.90 -20.53 -7.77
C ARG A 7 18.09 -21.17 -8.89
N SER A 8 16.85 -20.71 -9.04
CA SER A 8 15.97 -21.06 -10.14
C SER A 8 15.78 -19.87 -11.07
N THR A 9 15.74 -20.14 -12.37
CA THR A 9 15.37 -19.19 -13.42
C THR A 9 14.28 -19.84 -14.25
N ILE A 10 13.20 -19.09 -14.52
CA ILE A 10 12.07 -19.57 -15.31
C ILE A 10 12.00 -18.83 -16.65
N PHE A 11 11.59 -19.55 -17.69
CA PHE A 11 11.20 -18.95 -18.96
C PHE A 11 9.69 -18.71 -18.94
N VAL A 12 9.27 -17.48 -19.26
CA VAL A 12 7.86 -17.08 -19.27
C VAL A 12 7.47 -16.64 -20.67
N ARG A 13 6.36 -17.17 -21.18
CA ARG A 13 5.76 -16.77 -22.45
C ARG A 13 4.40 -16.13 -22.18
N LEU A 14 4.25 -14.87 -22.56
CA LEU A 14 3.01 -14.11 -22.42
C LEU A 14 2.34 -13.98 -23.79
N HIS A 15 1.01 -14.10 -23.82
CA HIS A 15 0.22 -13.82 -25.02
C HIS A 15 -0.24 -12.37 -24.98
N THR A 16 0.07 -11.57 -26.01
CA THR A 16 -0.29 -10.14 -26.06
C THR A 16 -1.73 -9.90 -26.46
N ASN A 17 -2.48 -10.96 -26.79
CA ASN A 17 -3.87 -10.89 -27.26
C ASN A 17 -4.07 -9.98 -28.48
N ASN A 18 -3.02 -9.78 -29.29
CA ASN A 18 -3.00 -8.86 -30.43
C ASN A 18 -3.31 -7.40 -30.04
N GLU A 19 -2.99 -7.01 -28.81
CA GLU A 19 -3.11 -5.62 -28.38
C GLU A 19 -1.99 -4.77 -28.99
N ASP A 20 -2.36 -3.79 -29.82
CA ASP A 20 -1.43 -2.88 -30.50
C ASP A 20 -0.53 -2.13 -29.50
N ARG A 21 -1.05 -1.86 -28.30
CA ARG A 21 -0.32 -1.19 -27.20
C ARG A 21 0.84 -2.02 -26.65
N LEU A 22 0.92 -3.31 -26.97
CA LEU A 22 1.98 -4.23 -26.56
C LEU A 22 2.92 -4.61 -27.71
N ALA A 23 2.85 -3.91 -28.85
CA ALA A 23 3.87 -4.04 -29.89
C ALA A 23 5.24 -3.62 -29.34
N TYR A 24 6.27 -4.42 -29.61
CA TYR A 24 7.61 -4.22 -29.05
C TYR A 24 8.71 -4.52 -30.07
N GLN A 25 9.89 -3.95 -29.83
CA GLN A 25 11.14 -4.26 -30.52
C GLN A 25 12.13 -4.96 -29.57
N PRO A 26 13.11 -5.70 -30.11
CA PRO A 26 14.16 -6.27 -29.28
C PRO A 26 14.90 -5.19 -28.47
N GLY A 27 14.92 -5.34 -27.15
CA GLY A 27 15.51 -4.37 -26.21
C GLY A 27 14.48 -3.60 -25.37
N ASP A 28 13.21 -3.60 -25.76
CA ASP A 28 12.13 -2.99 -24.97
C ASP A 28 11.87 -3.76 -23.67
N HIS A 29 11.43 -3.03 -22.64
CA HIS A 29 11.10 -3.59 -21.34
C HIS A 29 9.58 -3.68 -21.16
N LEU A 30 9.12 -4.74 -20.50
CA LEU A 30 7.71 -4.94 -20.16
C LEU A 30 7.51 -4.67 -18.67
N GLY A 31 6.67 -3.68 -18.34
CA GLY A 31 6.19 -3.45 -16.98
C GLY A 31 5.16 -4.50 -16.59
N ILE A 32 5.38 -5.17 -15.47
CA ILE A 32 4.46 -6.17 -14.90
C ILE A 32 3.95 -5.63 -13.56
N PHE A 33 2.64 -5.71 -13.33
CA PHE A 33 2.02 -5.42 -12.04
C PHE A 33 1.77 -6.75 -11.30
N PRO A 34 2.63 -7.14 -10.34
CA PRO A 34 2.44 -8.36 -9.60
C PRO A 34 1.35 -8.21 -8.54
N GLY A 35 0.85 -9.34 -8.06
CA GLY A 35 0.03 -9.41 -6.86
C GLY A 35 0.84 -9.91 -5.66
N ASN A 36 0.55 -9.40 -4.47
CA ASN A 36 1.13 -9.90 -3.23
C ASN A 36 0.65 -11.33 -2.92
N HIS A 37 1.36 -12.03 -2.04
CA HIS A 37 1.00 -13.39 -1.64
C HIS A 37 -0.21 -13.40 -0.69
N GLU A 38 -1.19 -14.28 -0.92
CA GLU A 38 -2.47 -14.31 -0.20
C GLU A 38 -2.28 -14.48 1.32
N ASP A 39 -1.33 -15.33 1.74
CA ASP A 39 -1.00 -15.51 3.16
C ASP A 39 -0.58 -14.21 3.86
N LEU A 40 0.20 -13.35 3.19
CA LEU A 40 0.62 -12.07 3.76
C LEU A 40 -0.56 -11.12 3.92
N ILE A 41 -1.45 -11.11 2.93
CA ILE A 41 -2.65 -10.26 2.93
C ILE A 41 -3.60 -10.70 4.02
N THR A 42 -3.85 -12.00 4.13
CA THR A 42 -4.70 -12.58 5.18
C THR A 42 -4.15 -12.25 6.55
N ALA A 43 -2.85 -12.44 6.77
CA ALA A 43 -2.19 -12.10 8.03
C ALA A 43 -2.31 -10.61 8.37
N LEU A 44 -2.24 -9.71 7.37
CA LEU A 44 -2.42 -8.27 7.59
C LEU A 44 -3.86 -7.91 7.92
N ILE A 45 -4.84 -8.46 7.19
CA ILE A 45 -6.26 -8.23 7.41
C ILE A 45 -6.67 -8.67 8.83
N GLU A 46 -6.17 -9.82 9.29
CA GLU A 46 -6.40 -10.30 10.66
C GLU A 46 -5.81 -9.40 11.76
N LYS A 47 -4.85 -8.54 11.42
CA LYS A 47 -4.22 -7.58 12.34
C LYS A 47 -4.80 -6.17 12.23
N LEU A 48 -5.66 -5.89 11.25
CA LEU A 48 -6.31 -4.59 11.12
C LEU A 48 -7.36 -4.41 12.22
N GLU A 49 -7.22 -3.33 12.98
CA GLU A 49 -8.27 -2.83 13.87
C GLU A 49 -9.19 -1.89 13.08
N ASP A 50 -10.51 -1.99 13.30
CA ASP A 50 -11.54 -1.14 12.68
C ASP A 50 -11.53 -1.07 11.13
N GLY A 51 -11.06 -2.13 10.47
CA GLY A 51 -11.08 -2.24 9.01
C GLY A 51 -12.49 -2.47 8.44
N PRO A 52 -12.75 -2.07 7.17
CA PRO A 52 -13.99 -2.43 6.51
C PRO A 52 -14.09 -3.97 6.34
N PRO A 53 -15.32 -4.53 6.29
CA PRO A 53 -15.53 -5.92 5.90
C PRO A 53 -14.76 -6.30 4.63
N VAL A 54 -14.11 -7.47 4.65
CA VAL A 54 -13.13 -7.87 3.62
C VAL A 54 -13.68 -7.82 2.20
N ASN A 55 -14.96 -8.20 2.02
CA ASN A 55 -15.62 -8.27 0.72
C ASN A 55 -16.37 -6.99 0.35
N GLN A 56 -16.27 -5.94 1.16
CA GLN A 56 -16.96 -4.69 0.90
C GLN A 56 -16.13 -3.79 0.01
N ILE A 57 -16.76 -3.29 -1.05
CA ILE A 57 -16.15 -2.27 -1.91
C ILE A 57 -16.19 -0.94 -1.17
N VAL A 58 -15.00 -0.35 -1.00
CA VAL A 58 -14.83 0.96 -0.38
C VAL A 58 -14.12 1.90 -1.34
N LYS A 59 -14.27 3.19 -1.07
CA LYS A 59 -13.56 4.27 -1.72
C LYS A 59 -12.78 5.07 -0.70
N VAL A 60 -11.52 5.37 -1.00
CA VAL A 60 -10.68 6.18 -0.11
C VAL A 60 -10.91 7.65 -0.43
N GLU A 61 -11.27 8.42 0.59
CA GLU A 61 -11.42 9.87 0.52
C GLU A 61 -10.41 10.52 1.49
N PHE A 62 -9.90 11.70 1.14
CA PHE A 62 -9.10 12.53 2.03
C PHE A 62 -9.76 13.88 2.32
N LEU A 63 -9.55 14.39 3.53
CA LEU A 63 -10.04 15.68 3.99
C LEU A 63 -9.10 16.79 3.51
N GLU A 64 -9.59 17.62 2.62
CA GLU A 64 -8.94 18.87 2.22
C GLU A 64 -9.51 20.02 3.05
N GLU A 65 -8.66 20.64 3.87
CA GLU A 65 -9.02 21.84 4.64
C GLU A 65 -8.39 23.09 4.03
N ARG A 66 -9.21 24.11 3.78
CA ARG A 66 -8.76 25.42 3.28
C ARG A 66 -9.07 26.50 4.31
N ASN A 67 -8.02 27.16 4.77
CA ASN A 67 -8.13 28.34 5.63
C ASN A 67 -8.59 29.54 4.79
N THR A 68 -9.73 30.12 5.16
CA THR A 68 -10.24 31.36 4.57
C THR A 68 -10.37 32.44 5.63
N ALA A 69 -10.54 33.69 5.23
CA ALA A 69 -10.77 34.80 6.17
C ALA A 69 -12.03 34.62 7.03
N LEU A 70 -12.95 33.72 6.65
CA LEU A 70 -14.21 33.44 7.35
C LEU A 70 -14.17 32.13 8.16
N GLY A 71 -13.03 31.44 8.21
CA GLY A 71 -12.85 30.17 8.90
C GLY A 71 -12.31 29.06 8.00
N VAL A 72 -12.34 27.83 8.50
CA VAL A 72 -11.85 26.64 7.80
C VAL A 72 -13.00 26.03 7.00
N ILE A 73 -12.79 25.85 5.69
CA ILE A 73 -13.69 25.08 4.82
C ILE A 73 -13.08 23.69 4.66
N SER A 74 -13.84 22.64 4.97
CA SER A 74 -13.41 21.25 4.85
C SER A 74 -14.21 20.51 3.77
N ASN A 75 -13.50 19.82 2.88
CA ASN A 75 -14.09 19.03 1.79
C ASN A 75 -13.48 17.63 1.78
N TRP A 76 -14.32 16.61 1.58
CA TRP A 76 -13.83 15.26 1.32
C TRP A 76 -13.62 15.07 -0.18
N LEU A 77 -12.39 14.80 -0.58
CA LEU A 77 -11.99 14.54 -1.95
C LEU A 77 -11.59 13.08 -2.12
N GLU A 78 -11.76 12.55 -3.32
CA GLU A 78 -11.40 11.17 -3.62
C GLU A 78 -9.87 11.04 -3.75
N GLU A 79 -9.30 9.95 -3.24
CA GLU A 79 -7.88 9.62 -3.44
C GLU A 79 -7.72 8.94 -4.82
N PRO A 80 -7.20 9.63 -5.84
CA PRO A 80 -7.19 9.15 -7.22
C PRO A 80 -6.27 7.94 -7.43
N ARG A 81 -5.32 7.68 -6.52
CA ARG A 81 -4.43 6.53 -6.60
C ARG A 81 -5.13 5.19 -6.33
N PHE A 82 -6.32 5.23 -5.72
CA PHE A 82 -7.07 4.03 -5.37
C PHE A 82 -8.40 3.99 -6.13
N PRO A 83 -8.61 3.01 -7.04
CA PRO A 83 -9.95 2.77 -7.55
C PRO A 83 -10.85 2.23 -6.42
N PRO A 84 -12.19 2.32 -6.56
CA PRO A 84 -13.11 1.56 -5.75
C PRO A 84 -12.72 0.08 -5.70
N CYS A 85 -12.36 -0.42 -4.51
CA CYS A 85 -11.88 -1.78 -4.35
C CYS A 85 -12.15 -2.27 -2.92
N THR A 86 -12.04 -3.58 -2.74
CA THR A 86 -12.03 -4.20 -1.41
C THR A 86 -10.69 -3.97 -0.72
N ILE A 87 -10.65 -4.07 0.61
CA ILE A 87 -9.38 -4.02 1.35
C ILE A 87 -8.43 -5.16 0.94
N TYR A 88 -8.98 -6.32 0.58
CA TYR A 88 -8.20 -7.43 0.01
C TYR A 88 -7.49 -7.02 -1.28
N GLN A 89 -8.23 -6.43 -2.23
CA GLN A 89 -7.66 -5.96 -3.50
C GLN A 89 -6.65 -4.83 -3.29
N ALA A 90 -6.88 -3.94 -2.32
CA ALA A 90 -5.93 -2.89 -1.95
C ALA A 90 -4.57 -3.48 -1.57
N PHE A 91 -4.54 -4.46 -0.66
CA PHE A 91 -3.31 -5.15 -0.29
C PHE A 91 -2.76 -6.06 -1.38
N GLN A 92 -3.61 -6.67 -2.21
CA GLN A 92 -3.16 -7.56 -3.28
C GLN A 92 -2.42 -6.81 -4.38
N TYR A 93 -2.93 -5.65 -4.83
CA TYR A 93 -2.50 -5.04 -6.09
C TYR A 93 -2.03 -3.59 -5.99
N PHE A 94 -2.36 -2.85 -4.93
CA PHE A 94 -2.15 -1.40 -4.88
C PHE A 94 -1.19 -0.95 -3.77
N LEU A 95 -0.99 -1.77 -2.74
CA LEU A 95 -0.12 -1.46 -1.61
C LEU A 95 1.14 -2.33 -1.62
N ASP A 96 2.27 -1.69 -1.41
CA ASP A 96 3.50 -2.39 -1.08
C ASP A 96 3.50 -2.76 0.40
N ILE A 97 3.42 -4.06 0.67
CA ILE A 97 3.42 -4.64 2.01
C ILE A 97 4.72 -5.38 2.33
N THR A 98 5.71 -5.33 1.43
CA THR A 98 6.94 -6.14 1.52
C THR A 98 8.19 -5.30 1.68
N THR A 99 8.18 -4.04 1.21
CA THR A 99 9.28 -3.11 1.46
C THR A 99 9.32 -2.75 2.96
N PRO A 100 10.50 -2.77 3.60
CA PRO A 100 10.64 -2.32 4.98
C PRO A 100 10.08 -0.91 5.20
N PRO A 101 9.35 -0.66 6.29
CA PRO A 101 8.68 0.61 6.54
C PRO A 101 9.67 1.76 6.64
N SER A 102 9.28 2.92 6.10
CA SER A 102 10.09 4.14 6.20
C SER A 102 10.09 4.72 7.62
N PRO A 103 11.03 5.62 7.95
CA PRO A 103 11.12 6.19 9.29
C PRO A 103 9.90 7.04 9.63
N VAL A 104 9.34 7.74 8.64
CA VAL A 104 8.09 8.49 8.78
C VAL A 104 6.94 7.56 9.14
N LEU A 105 6.84 6.42 8.46
CA LEU A 105 5.83 5.40 8.76
C LEU A 105 6.02 4.80 10.17
N LEU A 106 7.26 4.51 10.56
CA LEU A 106 7.57 4.04 11.91
C LEU A 106 7.16 5.05 13.00
N GLN A 107 7.30 6.35 12.74
CA GLN A 107 6.85 7.39 13.65
C GLN A 107 5.32 7.40 13.80
N GLN A 108 4.58 7.14 12.72
CA GLN A 108 3.12 7.00 12.77
C GLN A 108 2.72 5.75 13.57
N PHE A 109 3.37 4.61 13.34
CA PHE A 109 3.14 3.41 14.17
C PHE A 109 3.44 3.66 15.64
N ALA A 110 4.47 4.45 15.97
CA ALA A 110 4.77 4.81 17.36
C ALA A 110 3.61 5.58 18.03
N SER A 111 2.93 6.47 17.29
CA SER A 111 1.76 7.20 17.82
C SER A 111 0.52 6.32 18.06
N LEU A 112 0.45 5.17 17.39
CA LEU A 112 -0.64 4.20 17.53
C LEU A 112 -0.33 3.10 18.56
N ALA A 113 0.94 2.89 18.90
CA ALA A 113 1.36 1.83 19.80
C ALA A 113 0.87 2.09 21.24
N THR A 114 0.06 1.18 21.76
CA THR A 114 -0.45 1.21 23.15
C THR A 114 0.56 0.69 24.18
N ASN A 115 1.56 -0.08 23.74
CA ASN A 115 2.63 -0.59 24.60
C ASN A 115 3.85 0.35 24.63
N ASP A 116 4.20 0.85 25.80
CA ASP A 116 5.30 1.81 25.99
C ASP A 116 6.67 1.32 25.50
N LYS A 117 6.97 0.03 25.67
CA LYS A 117 8.24 -0.55 25.24
C LYS A 117 8.30 -0.62 23.72
N GLN A 118 7.21 -1.01 23.07
CA GLN A 118 7.12 -1.05 21.60
C GLN A 118 7.16 0.35 21.00
N ARG A 119 6.42 1.31 21.58
CA ARG A 119 6.44 2.72 21.18
C ARG A 119 7.87 3.29 21.19
N LYS A 120 8.59 3.17 22.31
CA LYS A 120 9.99 3.65 22.41
C LYS A 120 10.93 3.00 21.40
N LYS A 121 10.71 1.71 21.09
CA LYS A 121 11.48 1.00 20.06
C LYS A 121 11.20 1.59 18.67
N LEU A 122 9.94 1.83 18.33
CA LEU A 122 9.55 2.45 17.06
C LEU A 122 10.10 3.87 16.92
N GLU A 123 10.04 4.70 17.97
CA GLU A 123 10.64 6.04 18.01
C GLU A 123 12.16 6.06 17.87
N THR A 124 12.82 4.97 18.28
CA THR A 124 14.27 4.83 18.09
C THR A 124 14.58 4.48 16.63
N LEU A 125 13.84 3.53 16.06
CA LEU A 125 14.02 3.09 14.67
C LEU A 125 13.65 4.21 13.67
N SER A 126 12.66 5.05 13.99
CA SER A 126 12.25 6.17 13.13
C SER A 126 13.32 7.27 12.98
N LYS A 127 14.35 7.29 13.82
CA LYS A 127 15.44 8.28 13.77
C LYS A 127 16.66 7.81 12.97
N VAL A 128 16.78 6.50 12.73
CA VAL A 128 18.04 5.87 12.28
C VAL A 128 18.08 5.67 10.76
N MET A 129 16.94 5.73 10.08
CA MET A 129 16.86 5.46 8.64
C MET A 129 16.74 6.77 7.85
N ASN A 130 17.78 7.16 7.09
CA ASN A 130 17.67 8.23 6.08
C ASN A 130 17.19 7.63 4.76
N GLY A 131 15.91 7.22 4.72
CA GLY A 131 15.28 6.64 3.52
C GLY A 131 13.86 7.16 3.37
N SER A 132 13.69 8.17 2.53
CA SER A 132 12.38 8.74 2.20
C SER A 132 11.62 7.78 1.29
N ASN A 133 10.66 7.03 1.83
CA ASN A 133 9.61 6.38 1.06
C ASN A 133 8.27 6.70 1.73
N HIS A 134 7.40 7.40 1.00
CA HIS A 134 6.01 7.62 1.39
C HIS A 134 5.18 6.43 0.89
N ILE A 135 4.62 5.60 1.77
CA ILE A 135 3.41 4.79 1.56
C ILE A 135 2.99 4.18 2.92
N VAL A 136 1.68 4.03 3.10
CA VAL A 136 0.88 3.63 4.28
C VAL A 136 0.61 4.73 5.32
N CYS A 137 -0.22 5.71 4.96
CA CYS A 137 -1.04 6.42 5.95
C CYS A 137 -2.49 6.39 5.46
N MET A 138 -3.18 5.27 5.70
CA MET A 138 -4.61 5.14 5.40
C MET A 138 -5.50 5.35 6.64
N PHE A 139 -4.91 5.50 7.83
CA PHE A 139 -5.66 5.44 9.10
C PHE A 139 -5.24 6.52 10.12
N HIS A 140 -5.09 7.78 9.69
CA HIS A 140 -5.06 8.90 10.64
C HIS A 140 -5.67 10.17 10.05
N HIS A 141 -6.60 10.79 10.81
CA HIS A 141 -7.35 12.06 10.73
C HIS A 141 -7.75 12.66 9.36
N MET A 142 -6.96 12.49 8.31
CA MET A 142 -7.21 13.04 6.98
C MET A 142 -7.78 12.03 6.00
N TYR A 143 -7.73 10.71 6.24
CA TYR A 143 -8.27 9.72 5.30
C TYR A 143 -9.43 8.95 5.92
N ARG A 144 -10.46 8.64 5.11
CA ARG A 144 -11.53 7.71 5.49
C ARG A 144 -11.87 6.76 4.34
N CYS A 145 -12.39 5.59 4.70
CA CYS A 145 -13.05 4.69 3.76
C CYS A 145 -14.55 5.00 3.70
N ARG A 146 -15.08 5.23 2.50
CA ARG A 146 -16.51 5.37 2.23
C ARG A 146 -17.02 4.09 1.59
N ILE A 147 -18.06 3.50 2.19
CA ILE A 147 -18.76 2.35 1.65
C ILE A 147 -19.50 2.76 0.38
N LEU A 148 -19.32 1.99 -0.70
CA LEU A 148 -20.16 2.07 -1.89
C LEU A 148 -21.25 1.00 -1.77
N ILE A 149 -22.51 1.42 -1.87
CA ILE A 149 -23.71 0.56 -1.86
C ILE A 149 -24.13 0.34 -3.31
#